data_AF-A0A9P7C0P0-F1
#
_entry.id   AF-A0A9P7C0P0-F1
#
_cell.length_a   1.000
_cell.length_b   1.000
_cell.length_c   1.000
_cell.angle_alpha   90.00
_cell.angle_beta   90.00
_cell.angle_gamma   90.00
#
_symmetry.space_group_name_H-M   'P 1'
#
loop_
_entity.id
_entity.type
_entity.pdbx_description
1 polymer ?
#
loop_
_entity_poly.entity_id
_entity_poly.type
_entity_poly.pdbx_seq_one_letter_code
_entity_poly.pdbx_strand_id
1 'polypeptide(L)'
;MRFGDQGKLWIGGFYVATVLLWAWGGYAMGLSWAYQVGMAAVAVHLAWQLKVFDIQRPDRNFMLFRANLWLGALLAAAALAGTLIR
;
A
#
# COMPACT_ATOMS: atom_id res chain seq x y z
N MET A 1 -19.50 -14.91 8.17
CA MET A 1 -18.41 -14.22 7.44
C MET A 1 -17.15 -15.06 7.55
N ARG A 2 -16.69 -15.70 6.46
CA ARG A 2 -15.69 -16.79 6.49
C ARG A 2 -14.27 -16.41 6.96
N PHE A 3 -13.99 -15.13 7.20
CA PHE A 3 -12.66 -14.65 7.60
C PHE A 3 -12.54 -14.13 9.03
N GLY A 4 -13.64 -14.11 9.81
CA GLY A 4 -13.67 -13.86 11.27
C GLY A 4 -12.55 -12.95 11.81
N ASP A 5 -11.85 -13.42 12.84
CA ASP A 5 -10.74 -12.71 13.48
C ASP A 5 -9.43 -12.74 12.68
N GLN A 6 -9.34 -13.57 11.63
CA GLN A 6 -8.13 -13.71 10.81
C GLN A 6 -8.07 -12.74 9.62
N GLY A 7 -9.12 -11.95 9.37
CA GLY A 7 -9.16 -11.01 8.25
C GLY A 7 -7.97 -10.05 8.23
N LYS A 8 -7.54 -9.56 9.40
CA LYS A 8 -6.34 -8.72 9.53
C LYS A 8 -5.06 -9.42 9.12
N LEU A 9 -4.90 -10.71 9.46
CA LEU A 9 -3.71 -11.48 9.12
C LEU A 9 -3.58 -11.63 7.60
N TRP A 10 -4.67 -12.04 6.94
CA TRP A 10 -4.68 -12.24 5.48
C TRP A 10 -4.49 -10.92 4.72
N ILE A 11 -5.20 -9.85 5.11
CA ILE A 11 -5.03 -8.53 4.50
C ILE A 11 -3.59 -8.03 4.69
N GLY A 12 -3.03 -8.17 5.89
CA GLY A 12 -1.64 -7.83 6.15
C GLY A 12 -0.66 -8.60 5.26
N GLY A 13 -0.88 -9.90 5.07
CA GLY A 13 -0.09 -10.72 4.13
C GLY A 13 -0.15 -10.20 2.69
N PHE A 14 -1.34 -9.87 2.20
CA PHE A 14 -1.49 -9.28 0.86
C PHE A 14 -0.83 -7.91 0.73
N TYR A 15 -0.86 -7.07 1.78
CA TYR A 15 -0.18 -5.77 1.77
C TYR A 15 1.34 -5.93 1.70
N VAL A 16 1.91 -6.86 2.48
CA VAL A 16 3.34 -7.17 2.41
C VAL A 16 3.71 -7.67 1.01
N ALA A 17 2.95 -8.62 0.46
CA ALA A 17 3.20 -9.12 -0.89
C ALA A 17 3.12 -8.00 -1.95
N THR A 18 2.14 -7.10 -1.83
CA THR A 18 1.98 -5.95 -2.74
C THR A 18 3.20 -5.04 -2.71
N VAL A 19 3.65 -4.64 -1.52
CA VAL A 19 4.82 -3.76 -1.36
C VAL A 19 6.07 -4.41 -1.95
N LEU A 20 6.30 -5.70 -1.68
CA LEU A 20 7.46 -6.42 -2.19
C LEU A 20 7.45 -6.52 -3.72
N LEU A 21 6.31 -6.89 -4.30
CA LEU A 21 6.17 -7.03 -5.75
C LEU A 21 6.32 -5.69 -6.48
N TRP A 22 5.75 -4.61 -5.94
CA TRP A 22 5.88 -3.28 -6.54
C TRP A 22 7.30 -2.72 -6.39
N ALA A 23 7.91 -2.84 -5.21
CA ALA A 23 9.30 -2.43 -4.99
C ALA A 23 10.26 -3.21 -5.90
N TRP A 24 10.03 -4.50 -6.09
CA TRP A 24 10.76 -5.32 -7.05
C TRP A 24 10.52 -4.86 -8.49
N GLY A 25 9.27 -4.56 -8.87
CA GLY A 25 8.93 -4.06 -10.19
C GLY A 25 9.67 -2.77 -10.55
N GLY A 26 9.69 -1.78 -9.65
CA GLY A 26 10.43 -0.54 -9.89
C GLY A 26 11.94 -0.75 -9.97
N TYR A 27 12.50 -1.65 -9.15
CA TYR A 27 13.90 -2.05 -9.25
C TYR A 27 14.22 -2.71 -10.60
N ALA A 28 13.37 -3.66 -11.03
CA ALA A 28 13.53 -4.37 -12.31
C ALA A 28 13.37 -3.45 -13.53
N MET A 29 12.59 -2.38 -13.41
CA MET A 29 12.46 -1.33 -14.42
C MET A 29 13.61 -0.33 -14.42
N GLY A 30 14.53 -0.40 -13.46
CA GLY A 30 15.64 0.54 -13.33
C GLY A 30 15.22 1.94 -12.86
N LEU A 31 14.12 2.06 -12.12
CA LEU A 31 13.74 3.34 -11.51
C LEU A 31 14.76 3.75 -10.45
N SER A 32 14.93 5.06 -10.28
CA SER A 32 15.92 5.60 -9.33
C SER A 32 15.56 5.32 -7.87
N TRP A 33 16.49 5.64 -6.97
CA TRP A 33 16.31 5.51 -5.52
C TRP A 33 15.06 6.24 -5.00
N ALA A 34 14.62 7.31 -5.67
CA ALA A 34 13.42 8.07 -5.32
C ALA A 34 12.15 7.21 -5.35
N TYR A 35 12.07 6.23 -6.25
CA TYR A 35 10.97 5.27 -6.29
C TYR A 35 10.89 4.46 -4.99
N GLN A 36 12.03 3.97 -4.49
CA GLN A 36 12.08 3.14 -3.29
C GLN A 36 11.71 3.92 -2.02
N VAL A 37 12.03 5.21 -1.98
CA VAL A 37 11.54 6.10 -0.91
C VAL A 37 10.02 6.29 -1.01
N GLY A 38 9.49 6.47 -2.22
CA GLY A 38 8.04 6.49 -2.44
C GLY A 38 7.36 5.19 -2.01
N MET A 39 7.98 4.04 -2.27
CA MET A 39 7.49 2.74 -1.82
C MET A 39 7.48 2.60 -0.29
N ALA A 40 8.42 3.23 0.43
CA ALA A 40 8.36 3.30 1.89
C ALA A 40 7.12 4.07 2.37
N ALA A 41 6.75 5.17 1.70
CA ALA A 41 5.52 5.91 2.00
C ALA A 41 4.25 5.08 1.72
N VAL A 42 4.23 4.32 0.62
CA VAL A 42 3.16 3.35 0.31
C VAL A 42 3.03 2.31 1.42
N ALA A 43 4.14 1.75 1.89
CA ALA A 43 4.14 0.76 2.98
C ALA A 43 3.58 1.34 4.28
N VAL A 44 3.95 2.58 4.64
CA VAL A 44 3.41 3.28 5.82
C VAL A 44 1.90 3.50 5.70
N HIS A 45 1.41 3.90 4.51
CA HIS A 45 -0.03 4.09 4.27
C HIS A 45 -0.81 2.78 4.44
N LEU A 46 -0.31 1.68 3.87
CA LEU A 46 -0.91 0.35 4.04
C LEU A 46 -0.89 -0.14 5.49
N ALA A 47 0.20 0.11 6.22
CA ALA A 47 0.28 -0.21 7.65
C ALA A 47 -0.75 0.56 8.47
N TRP A 48 -0.97 1.84 8.15
CA TRP A 48 -2.04 2.65 8.75
C TRP A 48 -3.42 2.07 8.41
N GLN A 49 -3.68 1.68 7.14
CA GLN A 49 -4.96 1.06 6.77
C GLN A 49 -5.22 -0.22 7.57
N LEU A 50 -4.20 -1.07 7.73
CA LEU A 50 -4.30 -2.30 8.50
C LEU A 50 -4.58 -2.06 9.99
N LYS A 51 -3.96 -1.02 10.57
CA LYS A 51 -4.20 -0.61 11.96
C LYS A 51 -5.63 -0.14 12.19
N VAL A 52 -6.18 0.63 11.24
CA VAL A 52 -7.52 1.22 11.35
C VAL A 52 -8.63 0.22 11.00
N PHE A 53 -8.33 -0.79 10.18
CA PHE A 53 -9.28 -1.80 9.74
C PHE A 53 -9.98 -2.47 10.93
N ASP A 54 -11.30 -2.55 10.85
CA ASP A 54 -12.15 -3.13 11.88
C ASP A 54 -13.43 -3.69 11.24
N ILE A 55 -13.57 -5.02 11.28
CA ILE A 55 -14.71 -5.73 10.67
C ILE A 55 -16.04 -5.30 11.29
N GLN A 56 -16.04 -4.91 12.57
CA GLN A 56 -17.26 -4.53 13.29
C GLN A 56 -17.64 -3.05 13.06
N ARG A 57 -16.84 -2.28 12.32
CA ARG A 57 -17.05 -0.85 12.08
C ARG A 57 -17.13 -0.53 10.58
N PRO A 58 -18.32 -0.66 9.97
CA PRO A 58 -18.50 -0.44 8.53
C PRO A 58 -18.17 0.99 8.07
N ASP A 59 -18.33 1.98 8.95
CA ASP A 59 -17.92 3.37 8.74
C ASP A 59 -16.41 3.50 8.50
N ARG A 60 -15.59 2.79 9.29
CA ARG A 60 -14.13 2.75 9.11
C ARG A 60 -13.75 2.05 7.82
N ASN A 61 -14.44 0.98 7.47
CA ASN A 61 -14.17 0.23 6.24
C ASN A 61 -14.49 1.07 4.99
N PHE A 62 -15.58 1.84 5.01
CA PHE A 62 -15.90 2.78 3.93
C PHE A 62 -14.87 3.90 3.82
N MET A 63 -14.41 4.46 4.95
CA MET A 63 -13.32 5.42 4.97
C MET A 63 -12.03 4.84 4.36
N LEU A 64 -11.68 3.60 4.72
CA LEU A 64 -10.50 2.91 4.19
C LEU A 64 -10.61 2.61 2.69
N PHE A 65 -11.80 2.29 2.20
CA PHE A 65 -12.05 2.13 0.76
C PHE A 65 -11.76 3.44 0.00
N ARG A 66 -12.22 4.58 0.52
CA ARG A 66 -11.86 5.91 -0.05
C ARG A 66 -10.36 6.19 0.04
N ALA A 67 -9.71 5.75 1.12
CA ALA A 67 -8.27 5.92 1.28
C ALA A 67 -7.44 5.14 0.24
N ASN A 68 -8.05 4.22 -0.50
CA ASN A 68 -7.39 3.51 -1.60
C ASN A 68 -7.08 4.42 -2.80
N LEU A 69 -7.81 5.54 -2.97
CA LEU A 69 -7.47 6.56 -3.96
C LEU A 69 -6.08 7.16 -3.67
N TRP A 70 -5.80 7.44 -2.39
CA TRP A 70 -4.51 7.97 -1.96
C TRP A 70 -3.38 6.96 -2.12
N LEU A 71 -3.65 5.67 -1.94
CA LEU A 71 -2.69 4.61 -2.24
C LEU A 71 -2.27 4.64 -3.72
N GLY A 72 -3.24 4.75 -4.64
CA GLY A 72 -2.97 4.89 -6.07
C GLY A 72 -2.21 6.17 -6.41
N ALA A 73 -2.58 7.31 -5.81
CA ALA A 73 -1.87 8.58 -5.98
C ALA A 73 -0.41 8.52 -5.49
N LEU A 74 -0.17 7.89 -4.33
CA LEU A 74 1.18 7.68 -3.79
C LEU A 74 2.04 6.83 -4.73
N LEU A 75 1.50 5.72 -5.24
CA LEU A 75 2.22 4.86 -6.18
C LEU A 75 2.55 5.60 -7.48
N ALA A 76 1.60 6.34 -8.05
CA ALA A 76 1.82 7.12 -9.25
C ALA A 76 2.89 8.21 -9.03
N ALA A 77 2.83 8.92 -7.90
CA ALA A 77 3.84 9.91 -7.54
C ALA A 77 5.23 9.27 -7.35
N ALA A 78 5.31 8.10 -6.72
CA ALA A 78 6.56 7.35 -6.57
C ALA A 78 7.14 6.95 -7.94
N ALA A 79 6.31 6.44 -8.85
CA ALA A 79 6.73 6.07 -10.20
C ALA A 79 7.25 7.29 -10.99
N LEU A 80 6.54 8.42 -10.93
CA LEU A 80 6.97 9.67 -11.55
C LEU A 80 8.30 10.17 -10.97
N ALA A 81 8.42 10.20 -9.63
CA ALA A 81 9.65 10.61 -8.96
C ALA A 81 10.83 9.70 -9.35
N GLY A 82 10.63 8.38 -9.35
CA GLY A 82 11.63 7.40 -9.78
C GLY A 82 12.07 7.52 -11.24
N THR A 83 11.22 8.10 -12.09
CA THR A 83 11.51 8.32 -13.50
C THR A 83 12.22 9.66 -13.74
N LEU A 84 11.84 10.71 -13.00
CA LEU A 84 12.28 12.08 -13.22
C LEU A 84 13.52 12.47 -12.41
N ILE A 85 13.67 11.92 -11.20
CA ILE A 85 14.80 12.17 -10.29
C ILE A 85 15.82 11.07 -10.54
N ARG A 86 17.08 11.41 -10.80
CA ARG A 86 18.17 10.43 -10.98
C ARG A 86 18.96 10.24 -9.69
#